data_AF-A0A853IU02-F1
#
_entry.id   AF-A0A853IU02-F1
#
_cell.length_a   1.000
_cell.length_b   1.000
_cell.length_c   1.000
_cell.angle_alpha   90.00
_cell.angle_beta   90.00
_cell.angle_gamma   90.00
#
_symmetry.space_group_name_H-M   'P 1'
#
loop_
_entity.id
_entity.type
_entity.pdbx_description
1 polymer ?
#
loop_
_entity_poly.entity_id
_entity_poly.type
_entity_poly.pdbx_seq_one_letter_code
_entity_poly.pdbx_strand_id
1 'polypeptide(L)'
;MEAIEQLAAGWIAEHPEWHADFGDAEAAVARDYGDGAVGGNPFLHLSMHLSISEQCSIDQPRGIRQAVELLAARRGDLHAAHHEVMECLGQMLADAQASGRPPDGDAYIAAVQRRATRDAG
;
A
#
# COMPACT_ATOMS: atom_id res chain seq x y z
N MET A 1 13.12 -13.15 -14.28
CA MET A 1 12.03 -12.44 -13.61
C MET A 1 12.15 -10.96 -13.92
N GLU A 2 11.07 -10.39 -14.43
CA GLU A 2 10.94 -8.95 -14.66
C GLU A 2 11.03 -8.17 -13.33
N ALA A 3 11.30 -6.87 -13.40
CA ALA A 3 11.46 -6.04 -12.20
C ALA A 3 10.21 -6.05 -11.29
N ILE A 4 9.02 -6.06 -11.90
CA ILE A 4 7.75 -6.10 -11.19
C ILE A 4 7.51 -7.44 -10.47
N GLU A 5 7.95 -8.56 -11.06
CA GLU A 5 7.84 -9.89 -10.45
C GLU A 5 8.73 -10.02 -9.21
N GLN A 6 9.94 -9.46 -9.25
CA GLN A 6 10.84 -9.43 -8.10
C GLN A 6 10.26 -8.61 -6.95
N LEU A 7 9.68 -7.45 -7.26
CA LEU A 7 9.04 -6.61 -6.28
C LEU A 7 7.82 -7.29 -5.65
N ALA A 8 6.96 -7.91 -6.48
CA ALA A 8 5.82 -8.67 -6.00
C ALA A 8 6.23 -9.85 -5.11
N ALA A 9 7.26 -10.61 -5.51
CA ALA A 9 7.78 -11.72 -4.71
C ALA A 9 8.28 -11.26 -3.33
N GLY A 10 8.92 -10.08 -3.24
CA GLY A 10 9.32 -9.48 -1.98
C GLY A 10 8.13 -9.22 -1.06
N TRP A 11 7.08 -8.57 -1.56
CA TRP A 11 5.87 -8.32 -0.75
C TRP A 11 5.10 -9.58 -0.40
N ILE A 12 5.04 -10.57 -1.29
CA ILE A 12 4.43 -11.87 -0.98
C ILE A 12 5.18 -12.56 0.17
N ALA A 13 6.52 -12.46 0.22
CA ALA A 13 7.32 -13.06 1.29
C ALA A 13 6.99 -12.47 2.68
N GLU A 14 6.65 -11.18 2.75
CA GLU A 14 6.23 -10.50 3.99
C GLU A 14 4.80 -10.88 4.45
N HIS A 15 4.05 -11.62 3.64
CA HIS A 15 2.66 -12.02 3.91
C HIS A 15 2.43 -13.54 3.82
N PRO A 16 3.03 -14.35 4.73
CA PRO A 16 2.83 -15.80 4.75
C PRO A 16 1.37 -16.21 4.93
N GLU A 17 0.53 -15.38 5.54
CA GLU A 17 -0.90 -15.60 5.72
C GLU A 17 -1.67 -15.75 4.40
N TRP A 18 -1.15 -15.22 3.29
CA TRP A 18 -1.79 -15.24 1.96
C TRP A 18 -1.09 -16.14 0.95
N HIS A 19 -0.04 -16.87 1.35
CA HIS A 19 0.67 -17.76 0.42
C HIS A 19 -0.25 -18.80 -0.23
N ALA A 20 -1.26 -19.28 0.51
CA ALA A 20 -2.26 -20.20 -0.04
C ALA A 20 -3.10 -19.55 -1.14
N ASP A 21 -3.56 -18.31 -0.94
CA ASP A 21 -4.35 -17.57 -1.93
C ASP A 21 -3.50 -17.20 -3.17
N PHE A 22 -2.21 -16.92 -3.01
CA PHE A 22 -1.30 -16.67 -4.15
C PHE A 22 -0.82 -17.96 -4.86
N GLY A 23 -0.91 -19.11 -4.20
CA GLY A 23 -0.42 -20.40 -4.71
C GLY A 23 -1.39 -21.14 -5.62
N ASP A 24 -2.67 -20.75 -5.65
CA ASP A 24 -3.72 -21.40 -6.44
C ASP A 24 -4.61 -20.35 -7.13
N ALA A 25 -4.28 -20.04 -8.38
CA ALA A 25 -4.99 -19.02 -9.15
C ALA A 25 -6.46 -19.40 -9.44
N GLU A 26 -6.76 -20.68 -9.64
CA GLU A 26 -8.12 -21.13 -9.93
C GLU A 26 -9.01 -20.99 -8.69
N ALA A 27 -8.51 -21.43 -7.52
CA ALA A 27 -9.21 -21.26 -6.25
C ALA A 27 -9.37 -19.78 -5.89
N ALA A 28 -8.35 -18.96 -6.14
CA ALA A 28 -8.39 -17.53 -5.87
C ALA A 28 -9.46 -16.79 -6.68
N VAL A 29 -9.59 -17.09 -7.98
CA VAL A 29 -10.63 -16.48 -8.84
C VAL A 29 -12.03 -16.93 -8.44
N ALA A 30 -12.18 -18.17 -7.97
CA ALA A 30 -13.46 -18.71 -7.51
C ALA A 30 -13.91 -18.15 -6.14
N ARG A 31 -13.00 -17.53 -5.40
CA ARG A 31 -13.26 -17.05 -4.03
C ARG A 31 -13.84 -15.63 -4.04
N ASP A 32 -14.84 -15.42 -3.20
CA ASP A 32 -15.33 -14.08 -2.87
C ASP A 32 -14.58 -13.54 -1.65
N TYR A 33 -13.80 -12.47 -1.85
CA TYR A 33 -13.07 -11.76 -0.80
C TYR A 33 -13.89 -10.59 -0.20
N GLY A 34 -15.16 -10.45 -0.60
CA GLY A 34 -16.04 -9.36 -0.21
C GLY A 34 -15.62 -8.00 -0.77
N ASP A 35 -16.17 -6.93 -0.19
CA ASP A 35 -16.01 -5.54 -0.66
C ASP A 35 -14.57 -4.98 -0.54
N GLY A 36 -13.58 -5.80 -0.19
CA GLY A 36 -12.17 -5.45 -0.32
C GLY A 36 -11.73 -4.32 0.61
N ALA A 37 -12.17 -4.33 1.87
CA ALA A 37 -11.51 -3.51 2.88
C ALA A 37 -10.01 -3.83 2.92
N VAL A 38 -9.17 -2.83 3.17
CA VAL A 38 -7.72 -2.99 3.34
C VAL A 38 -7.45 -4.12 4.36
N GLY A 39 -6.73 -5.17 3.94
CA GLY A 39 -6.44 -6.37 4.72
C GLY A 39 -7.42 -7.56 4.55
N GLY A 40 -8.54 -7.40 3.85
CA GLY A 40 -9.51 -8.48 3.59
C GLY A 40 -9.33 -9.23 2.26
N ASN A 41 -8.70 -8.60 1.27
CA ASN A 41 -8.41 -9.18 -0.04
C ASN A 41 -6.89 -9.16 -0.31
N PRO A 42 -6.23 -10.33 -0.45
CA PRO A 42 -4.78 -10.43 -0.62
C PRO A 42 -4.27 -9.78 -1.90
N PHE A 43 -5.07 -9.82 -2.98
CA PHE A 43 -4.71 -9.23 -4.27
C PHE A 43 -4.79 -7.71 -4.24
N LEU A 44 -5.84 -7.17 -3.62
CA LEU A 44 -5.94 -5.72 -3.41
C LEU A 44 -4.78 -5.24 -2.53
N HIS A 45 -4.53 -5.92 -1.41
CA HIS A 45 -3.44 -5.56 -0.51
C HIS A 45 -2.07 -5.57 -1.22
N LEU A 46 -1.77 -6.64 -1.96
CA LEU A 46 -0.54 -6.72 -2.77
C LEU A 46 -0.47 -5.58 -3.81
N SER A 47 -1.58 -5.28 -4.50
CA SER A 47 -1.61 -4.20 -5.48
C SER A 47 -1.35 -2.81 -4.87
N MET A 48 -1.74 -2.62 -3.60
CA MET A 48 -1.46 -1.39 -2.87
C MET A 48 0.02 -1.29 -2.49
N HIS A 49 0.67 -2.39 -2.06
CA HIS A 49 2.12 -2.40 -1.87
C HIS A 49 2.89 -2.07 -3.15
N LEU A 50 2.50 -2.67 -4.27
CA LEU A 50 3.11 -2.42 -5.57
C LEU A 50 2.92 -0.95 -6.00
N SER A 51 1.72 -0.41 -5.82
CA SER A 51 1.41 0.98 -6.11
C SER A 51 2.26 1.94 -5.27
N ILE A 52 2.39 1.71 -3.96
CA ILE A 52 3.24 2.54 -3.07
C ILE A 52 4.71 2.45 -3.48
N SER A 53 5.17 1.24 -3.84
CA SER A 53 6.55 1.03 -4.30
C SER A 53 6.85 1.79 -5.59
N GLU A 54 5.92 1.77 -6.55
CA GLU A 54 6.03 2.54 -7.79
C GLU A 54 6.01 4.05 -7.51
N GLN A 55 5.06 4.52 -6.70
CA GLN A 55 4.97 5.92 -6.25
C GLN A 55 6.30 6.40 -5.64
N CYS A 56 6.94 5.59 -4.81
CA CYS A 56 8.25 5.88 -4.24
C CYS A 56 9.36 5.87 -5.31
N SER A 57 9.33 4.93 -6.26
CA SER A 57 10.31 4.82 -7.33
C SER A 57 10.33 6.05 -8.24
N ILE A 58 9.15 6.60 -8.56
CA ILE A 58 9.02 7.76 -9.45
C ILE A 58 8.82 9.08 -8.69
N ASP A 59 8.77 9.04 -7.36
CA ASP A 59 8.45 10.15 -6.47
C ASP A 59 7.18 10.90 -6.90
N GLN A 60 6.08 10.17 -7.08
CA GLN A 60 4.76 10.72 -7.41
C GLN A 60 3.69 10.14 -6.48
N PRO A 61 2.96 10.96 -5.71
CA PRO A 61 3.06 12.44 -5.65
C PRO A 61 4.43 12.90 -5.10
N ARG A 62 4.89 14.07 -5.57
CA ARG A 62 6.23 14.59 -5.24
C ARG A 62 6.49 14.67 -3.75
N GLY A 63 7.54 13.99 -3.28
CA GLY A 63 7.94 13.92 -1.87
C GLY A 63 7.47 12.64 -1.16
N ILE A 64 6.70 11.78 -1.83
CA ILE A 64 6.21 10.53 -1.23
C ILE A 64 7.37 9.62 -0.84
N ARG A 65 8.43 9.56 -1.68
CA ARG A 65 9.61 8.73 -1.38
C ARG A 65 10.23 9.10 -0.04
N GLN A 66 10.49 10.40 0.16
CA GLN A 66 11.07 10.90 1.41
C GLN A 66 10.12 10.66 2.60
N ALA A 67 8.81 10.85 2.41
CA ALA A 67 7.84 10.65 3.48
C ALA A 67 7.79 9.19 3.94
N VAL A 68 7.84 8.23 3.00
CA VAL A 68 7.88 6.79 3.29
C VAL A 68 9.22 6.39 3.92
N GLU A 69 10.35 6.89 3.41
CA GLU A 69 11.68 6.64 4.00
C GLU A 69 11.77 7.11 5.46
N LEU A 70 11.25 8.31 5.77
CA LEU A 70 11.19 8.83 7.13
C LEU A 70 10.28 7.99 8.03
N LEU A 71 9.12 7.57 7.52
CA LEU A 71 8.19 6.72 8.26
C LEU A 71 8.81 5.33 8.53
N ALA A 72 9.45 4.71 7.54
CA ALA A 72 10.14 3.45 7.69
C ALA A 72 11.29 3.54 8.70
N ALA A 73 12.12 4.59 8.62
CA ALA A 73 13.19 4.83 9.58
C ALA A 73 12.66 4.97 11.01
N ARG A 74 11.50 5.61 11.16
CA ARG A 74 10.84 5.79 12.44
C ARG A 74 10.23 4.51 13.00
N ARG A 75 9.65 3.66 12.15
CA ARG A 75 9.12 2.35 12.56
C ARG A 75 10.21 1.30 12.74
N GLY A 76 11.38 1.52 12.15
CA GLY A 76 12.43 0.50 12.06
C GLY A 76 12.03 -0.65 11.12
N ASP A 77 11.00 -0.43 10.28
CA ASP A 77 10.40 -1.46 9.44
C ASP A 77 9.68 -0.82 8.24
N LEU A 78 10.04 -1.26 7.04
CA LEU A 78 9.42 -0.83 5.79
C LEU A 78 8.03 -1.43 5.60
N HIS A 79 7.80 -2.66 6.08
CA HIS A 79 6.51 -3.35 5.97
C HIS A 79 5.45 -2.61 6.78
N ALA A 80 5.73 -2.33 8.05
CA ALA A 80 4.88 -1.49 8.89
C ALA A 80 4.63 -0.10 8.29
N ALA A 81 5.66 0.54 7.73
CA ALA A 81 5.49 1.84 7.08
C ALA A 81 4.56 1.77 5.86
N HIS A 82 4.69 0.74 5.02
CA HIS A 82 3.78 0.53 3.89
C HIS A 82 2.34 0.31 4.34
N HIS A 83 2.08 -0.43 5.42
CA HIS A 83 0.73 -0.56 5.97
C HIS A 83 0.14 0.78 6.42
N GLU A 84 0.94 1.63 7.06
CA GLU A 84 0.48 2.97 7.40
C GLU A 84 0.24 3.86 6.17
N VAL A 85 1.06 3.74 5.14
CA VAL A 85 0.83 4.47 3.88
C VAL A 85 -0.42 3.96 3.18
N MET A 86 -0.69 2.65 3.27
CA MET A 86 -1.85 1.99 2.69
C MET A 86 -3.17 2.53 3.28
N GLU A 87 -3.23 2.83 4.57
CA GLU A 87 -4.38 3.50 5.17
C GLU A 87 -4.61 4.91 4.58
N CYS A 88 -3.53 5.68 4.35
CA CYS A 88 -3.63 6.98 3.70
C CYS A 88 -4.09 6.88 2.23
N LEU A 89 -3.56 5.89 1.50
CA LEU A 89 -3.93 5.60 0.12
C LEU A 89 -5.41 5.17 0.03
N GLY A 90 -5.83 4.26 0.90
CA GLY A 90 -7.22 3.80 1.00
C GLY A 90 -8.19 4.95 1.31
N GLN A 91 -7.83 5.84 2.24
CA GLN A 91 -8.65 7.02 2.53
C GLN A 91 -8.77 7.95 1.33
N MET A 92 -7.68 8.23 0.61
CA MET A 92 -7.72 9.05 -0.61
C MET A 92 -8.66 8.47 -1.66
N LEU A 93 -8.61 7.14 -1.87
CA LEU A 93 -9.49 6.46 -2.83
C LEU A 93 -10.96 6.50 -2.37
N ALA A 94 -11.22 6.28 -1.09
CA ALA A 94 -12.57 6.37 -0.53
C ALA A 94 -13.15 7.79 -0.64
N ASP A 95 -12.35 8.83 -0.36
CA ASP A 95 -12.76 10.23 -0.49
C ASP A 95 -13.05 10.62 -1.95
N ALA A 96 -12.23 10.12 -2.88
CA ALA A 96 -12.43 10.31 -4.32
C ALA A 96 -13.75 9.68 -4.78
N GLN A 97 -14.00 8.43 -4.38
CA GLN A 97 -15.22 7.70 -4.70
C GLN A 97 -16.46 8.38 -4.11
N ALA A 98 -16.43 8.75 -2.83
CA ALA A 98 -17.55 9.39 -2.15
C ALA A 98 -17.89 10.77 -2.70
N SER A 99 -16.87 11.54 -3.12
CA SER A 99 -17.07 12.89 -3.65
C SER A 99 -17.20 12.98 -5.17
N GLY A 100 -16.97 11.88 -5.90
CA GLY A 100 -16.96 11.86 -7.37
C GLY A 100 -15.85 12.70 -8.01
N ARG A 101 -14.81 13.05 -7.24
CA ARG A 101 -13.68 13.86 -7.70
C ARG A 101 -12.44 12.99 -7.93
N PRO A 102 -11.46 13.47 -8.72
CA PRO A 102 -10.17 12.79 -8.84
C PRO A 102 -9.48 12.60 -7.47
N PRO A 103 -8.65 11.56 -7.30
CA PRO A 103 -7.85 11.38 -6.10
C PRO A 103 -6.97 12.59 -5.79
N ASP A 104 -6.96 12.98 -4.51
CA ASP A 104 -6.21 14.14 -4.02
C ASP A 104 -4.82 13.71 -3.53
N GLY A 105 -3.83 13.77 -4.43
CA GLY A 105 -2.45 13.41 -4.14
C GLY A 105 -1.79 14.30 -3.08
N ASP A 106 -2.20 15.57 -2.98
CA ASP A 106 -1.66 16.52 -1.98
C ASP A 106 -2.18 16.19 -0.58
N ALA A 107 -3.46 15.86 -0.45
CA ALA A 107 -4.03 15.39 0.81
C ALA A 107 -3.42 14.05 1.25
N TYR A 108 -3.22 13.13 0.31
CA TYR A 108 -2.57 11.83 0.55
C TYR A 108 -1.15 11.98 1.08
N ILE A 109 -0.27 12.72 0.39
CA ILE A 109 1.11 12.90 0.84
C ILE A 109 1.18 13.65 2.17
N ALA A 110 0.33 14.66 2.37
CA ALA A 110 0.27 15.37 3.65
C ALA A 110 -0.12 14.42 4.80
N ALA A 111 -0.97 13.43 4.56
CA ALA A 111 -1.33 12.41 5.55
C ALA A 111 -0.14 11.50 5.89
N VAL A 112 0.61 11.04 4.89
CA VAL A 112 1.83 10.23 5.10
C VAL A 112 2.89 11.05 5.86
N GLN A 113 3.13 12.29 5.48
CA GLN A 113 4.08 13.18 6.16
C GLN A 113 3.73 13.41 7.63
N ARG A 114 2.43 13.54 7.96
CA ARG A 114 1.99 13.63 9.36
C ARG A 114 2.35 12.37 10.15
N ARG A 115 2.21 11.18 9.56
CA ARG A 115 2.61 9.90 10.20
C ARG A 115 4.13 9.82 10.37
N ALA A 116 4.89 10.29 9.38
CA ALA A 116 6.34 10.34 9.45
C ALA A 116 6.85 11.27 10.57
N THR A 117 6.17 12.39 10.83
CA THR A 117 6.71 13.51 11.65
C THR A 117 6.05 13.75 13.00
N ARG A 118 4.82 13.29 13.26
CA ARG A 118 4.16 13.51 14.57
C ARG A 118 4.72 12.59 15.63
N ASP A 119 5.41 13.08 16.66
CA ASP A 119 5.91 12.27 17.78
C ASP A 119 4.87 11.24 18.26
N ALA A 120 5.35 10.02 18.56
CA ALA A 120 4.54 9.04 19.26
C ALA A 120 4.48 9.57 20.68
N GLY A 121 3.42 10.33 20.98
CA GLY A 121 3.14 10.81 22.33
C GLY A 121 2.96 9.64 23.30
#